data_AF-A0A939NLU7-F1
#
_entry.id   AF-A0A939NLU7-F1
#
_cell.length_a   1.000
_cell.length_b   1.000
_cell.length_c   1.000
_cell.angle_alpha   90.00
_cell.angle_beta   90.00
_cell.angle_gamma   90.00
#
_symmetry.space_group_name_H-M   'P 1'
#
loop_
_entity.id
_entity.type
_entity.pdbx_description
1 polymer ?
#
loop_
_entity_poly.entity_id
_entity_poly.type
_entity_poly.pdbx_seq_one_letter_code
_entity_poly.pdbx_strand_id
1 'polypeptide(L)' 'MVIMSNGDEGEKTLTLGENYGNKRWRDFLGNREEIVETDGEGCATFTCNGGA' A
#
# COMPACT_ATOMS: atom_id res chain seq x y z
N MET A 1 -0.30 9.75 -4.03
CA MET A 1 -1.40 8.80 -4.29
C MET A 1 -1.94 8.37 -2.94
N VAL A 2 -3.20 8.65 -2.64
CA VAL A 2 -3.82 8.32 -1.36
C VAL A 2 -4.83 7.21 -1.61
N ILE A 3 -4.68 6.08 -0.90
CA ILE A 3 -5.63 4.97 -0.93
C ILE A 3 -6.48 5.12 0.34
N MET A 4 -7.76 5.42 0.17
CA MET A 4 -8.74 5.38 1.26
C MET A 4 -9.65 4.18 1.02
N SER A 5 -9.73 3.25 1.98
CA SER A 5 -10.69 2.15 1.97
C SER A 5 -11.89 2.54 2.83
N ASN A 6 -13.08 2.61 2.23
CA ASN A 6 -14.32 2.74 2.99
C ASN A 6 -14.65 1.35 3.59
N GLY A 7 -14.39 1.17 4.88
CA GLY A 7 -15.16 0.27 5.74
C GLY A 7 -14.92 -1.24 5.70
N ASP A 8 -14.28 -1.83 4.69
CA ASP A 8 -14.01 -3.27 4.66
C ASP A 8 -12.50 -3.60 4.79
N GLU A 9 -12.21 -4.56 5.65
CA GLU A 9 -10.88 -5.18 5.80
C GLU A 9 -10.54 -5.87 4.47
N GLY A 10 -9.46 -5.43 3.82
CA GLY A 10 -9.19 -5.84 2.45
C GLY A 10 -7.74 -5.66 2.06
N GLU A 11 -7.19 -6.69 1.43
CA GLU A 11 -5.92 -6.60 0.73
C GLU A 11 -6.17 -5.98 -0.64
N LYS A 12 -5.41 -4.95 -0.98
CA LYS A 12 -5.50 -4.29 -2.27
C LYS A 12 -4.14 -4.30 -2.95
N THR A 13 -4.02 -5.10 -4.00
CA THR A 13 -2.86 -5.07 -4.88
C THR A 13 -2.96 -3.89 -5.84
N LEU A 14 -1.89 -3.11 -5.91
CA LEU A 14 -1.80 -1.93 -6.76
C LEU A 14 -0.51 -1.97 -7.56
N THR A 15 -0.64 -1.73 -8.87
CA THR A 15 0.48 -1.55 -9.78
C THR A 15 0.72 -0.06 -9.96
N LEU A 16 1.86 0.43 -9.47
CA LEU A 16 2.31 1.80 -9.61
C LEU A 16 3.17 2.01 -10.87
N GLY A 17 3.66 0.91 -11.45
CA GLY A 17 4.49 0.87 -12.65
C GLY A 17 6.00 0.84 -12.32
N GLU A 18 6.80 0.40 -13.29
CA GLU A 18 8.23 0.06 -13.14
C GLU A 18 9.09 1.18 -12.51
N ASN A 19 8.73 2.45 -12.74
CA ASN A 19 9.41 3.60 -12.12
C ASN A 19 9.35 3.59 -10.58
N TYR A 20 8.37 2.90 -10.03
CA TYR A 20 8.17 2.72 -8.60
C TYR A 20 8.62 1.34 -8.13
N GLY A 21 9.40 0.61 -8.92
CA GLY A 21 9.92 -0.68 -8.52
C GLY A 21 10.94 -0.59 -7.38
N ASN A 22 10.95 -1.61 -6.52
CA ASN A 22 11.82 -1.72 -5.35
C ASN A 22 11.77 -0.47 -4.44
N LYS A 23 10.57 0.05 -4.20
CA LYS A 23 10.34 1.21 -3.34
C LYS A 23 9.62 0.77 -2.07
N ARG A 24 9.99 1.39 -0.96
CA ARG A 24 9.39 1.16 0.35
C ARG A 24 8.38 2.25 0.66
N TRP A 25 7.18 1.83 1.00
CA TRP A 25 6.02 2.66 1.29
C TRP A 25 5.65 2.47 2.74
N ARG A 26 5.36 3.56 3.44
CA ARG A 26 4.84 3.54 4.80
C ARG A 26 3.61 4.40 4.88
N ASP A 27 2.75 4.13 5.85
CA ASP A 27 1.67 5.05 6.13
C ASP A 27 2.22 6.40 6.61
N PHE A 28 1.78 7.46 5.92
CA PHE A 28 2.17 8.82 6.23
C PHE A 28 1.43 9.36 7.47
N LEU A 29 0.20 8.90 7.69
CA LEU A 29 -0.65 9.36 8.80
C LEU A 29 -0.28 8.68 10.13
N GLY A 30 0.57 7.65 10.08
CA GLY A 30 1.05 6.94 11.27
C GLY A 30 0.03 5.99 11.88
N ASN A 31 -1.00 5.57 11.14
CA ASN A 31 -1.95 4.57 11.64
C ASN A 31 -1.36 3.16 11.62
N ARG A 32 -0.28 2.94 10.87
CA ARG A 32 0.47 1.67 10.81
C ARG A 32 1.97 1.89 10.69
N GLU A 33 2.73 1.01 11.34
CA GLU A 33 4.20 0.96 11.23
C GLU A 33 4.68 0.04 10.09
N GLU A 34 3.77 -0.67 9.43
CA GLU A 34 4.10 -1.57 8.34
C GLU A 34 4.72 -0.83 7.15
N ILE A 35 5.79 -1.42 6.61
CA ILE A 35 6.45 -0.96 5.39
C ILE A 35 6.14 -1.96 4.28
N VAL A 36 5.46 -1.48 3.24
CA VAL A 36 5.15 -2.25 2.04
C VAL A 36 6.22 -1.99 0.99
N GLU A 37 6.80 -3.04 0.41
CA GLU A 37 7.79 -2.92 -0.66
C GLU A 37 7.19 -3.33 -2.00
N THR A 38 7.40 -2.50 -3.02
CA THR A 38 7.02 -2.82 -4.41
C THR A 38 8.06 -3.70 -5.08
N ASP A 39 7.62 -4.63 -5.91
CA ASP A 39 8.50 -5.46 -6.75
C ASP A 39 9.16 -4.66 -7.88
N GLY A 40 9.90 -5.32 -8.77
CA GLY A 40 10.59 -4.66 -9.89
C GLY A 40 9.67 -3.95 -10.89
N GLU A 41 8.40 -4.36 -10.97
CA GLU A 41 7.39 -3.77 -11.86
C GLU A 41 6.56 -2.69 -11.15
N GLY A 42 6.86 -2.41 -9.88
CA GLY A 42 6.13 -1.43 -9.09
C GLY A 42 4.80 -1.95 -8.56
N CYS A 43 4.61 -3.27 -8.46
CA CYS A 43 3.44 -3.88 -7.84
C CYS A 43 3.68 -4.12 -6.36
N ALA A 44 2.67 -3.81 -5.54
CA ALA A 44 2.65 -4.11 -4.12
C ALA A 44 1.24 -4.41 -3.64
N THR A 45 1.12 -5.25 -2.62
CA THR A 45 -0.13 -5.49 -1.91
C THR A 45 -0.15 -4.64 -0.65
N PHE A 46 -1.18 -3.81 -0.53
CA PHE A 46 -1.43 -2.99 0.64
C PHE A 46 -2.58 -3.61 1.41
N THR A 47 -2.34 -3.99 2.65
CA THR A 47 -3.38 -4.48 3.57
C THR A 47 -4.06 -3.27 4.21
N CYS A 48 -5.39 -3.22 4.27
CA CYS A 48 -6.09 -2.27 5.13
C CYS A 48 -6.79 -3.06 6.22
N ASN A 49 -6.48 -2.75 7.48
CA ASN A 49 -7.31 -3.20 8.60
C ASN A 49 -8.71 -2.59 8.43
N GLY A 50 -9.75 -3.41 8.55
CA GLY A 50 -11.12 -2.94 8.41
C GLY A 50 -11.44 -1.98 9.54
N GLY A 51 -11.85 -0.77 9.19
CA GLY A 51 -12.11 0.30 10.15
C GLY A 51 -10.89 1.20 10.34
N ALA A 52 -10.73 2.15 9.42
CA ALA A 52 -10.10 3.45 9.69
C ALA A 52 -11.20 4.50 9.76
#